data_AF-A0A1H2UZU2-F1
#
_entry.id   AF-A0A1H2UZU2-F1
#
_cell.length_a   1.000
_cell.length_b   1.000
_cell.length_c   1.000
_cell.angle_alpha   90.00
_cell.angle_beta   90.00
_cell.angle_gamma   90.00
#
_symmetry.space_group_name_H-M   'P 1'
#
loop_
_entity.id
_entity.type
_entity.pdbx_description
1 polymer ?
#
loop_
_entity_poly.entity_id
_entity_poly.type
_entity_poly.pdbx_seq_one_letter_code
_entity_poly.pdbx_strand_id
1 'polypeptide(L)'
;MVSFTLLGVETPIVSETRDPVELGVELLAHLEHGELSVADALDRIETVTTNPQVQREILDTAVMRGLIERENGVVRPRSQGSYVNFDSDVAVREGDFSCQRCGAAISTGHFVQFDGGELGPFGSTCIRKVLGRE
;
A
#
# COMPACT_ATOMS: atom_id res chain seq x y z
N MET A 1 -48.55 13.45 -18.53
CA MET A 1 -48.67 12.59 -17.35
C MET A 1 -47.39 11.79 -17.25
N VAL A 2 -46.70 11.99 -16.13
CA VAL A 2 -45.37 11.51 -15.80
C VAL A 2 -45.48 10.07 -15.31
N SER A 3 -44.59 9.18 -15.76
CA SER A 3 -43.99 8.13 -14.93
C SER A 3 -43.08 7.29 -15.81
N PHE A 4 -41.78 7.59 -15.78
CA PHE A 4 -40.76 6.60 -16.09
C PHE A 4 -40.03 6.34 -14.78
N THR A 5 -40.30 5.17 -14.23
CA THR A 5 -39.82 4.68 -12.94
C THR A 5 -38.29 4.61 -12.95
N LEU A 6 -37.70 5.35 -12.02
CA LEU A 6 -36.33 5.19 -11.55
C LEU A 6 -36.12 3.80 -10.93
N LEU A 7 -34.96 3.19 -11.16
CA LEU A 7 -34.01 2.66 -10.16
C LEU A 7 -33.23 1.48 -10.73
N GLY A 8 -31.90 1.60 -10.67
CA GLY A 8 -30.98 0.57 -11.12
C GLY A 8 -29.66 1.11 -11.65
N VAL A 9 -29.26 2.33 -11.27
CA VAL A 9 -27.85 2.70 -11.32
C VAL A 9 -27.30 2.26 -9.97
N GLU A 10 -26.68 1.08 -9.94
CA GLU A 10 -25.73 0.74 -8.89
C GLU A 10 -24.59 1.74 -9.03
N THR A 11 -24.75 2.90 -8.40
CA THR A 11 -23.65 3.84 -8.19
C THR A 11 -22.54 3.04 -7.50
N PRO A 12 -21.35 2.86 -8.10
CA PRO A 12 -20.20 2.56 -7.27
C PRO A 12 -20.10 3.75 -6.34
N ILE A 13 -20.30 3.51 -5.06
CA ILE A 13 -19.81 4.36 -4.00
C ILE A 13 -18.30 4.47 -4.22
N VAL A 14 -17.90 5.46 -5.03
CA VAL A 14 -16.55 5.98 -4.98
C VAL A 14 -16.49 6.60 -3.59
N SER A 15 -16.11 5.78 -2.62
CA SER A 15 -15.36 6.32 -1.49
C SER A 15 -14.23 7.16 -2.12
N GLU A 16 -13.72 8.17 -1.45
CA GLU A 16 -12.40 8.75 -1.76
C GLU A 16 -11.30 7.69 -1.48
N THR A 17 -11.51 6.49 -2.03
CA THR A 17 -10.74 5.26 -1.95
C THR A 17 -9.60 5.42 -2.92
N ARG A 18 -8.47 5.83 -2.35
CA ARG A 18 -7.11 5.62 -2.86
C ARG A 18 -7.08 4.41 -3.80
N ASP A 19 -6.55 4.57 -5.00
CA ASP A 19 -6.37 3.46 -5.93
C ASP A 19 -5.41 2.45 -5.29
N PRO A 20 -5.87 1.25 -4.91
CA PRO A 20 -5.03 0.26 -4.25
C PRO A 20 -3.88 -0.18 -5.15
N VAL A 21 -4.03 -0.08 -6.48
CA VAL A 21 -2.95 -0.38 -7.42
C VAL A 21 -1.84 0.65 -7.28
N GLU A 22 -2.16 1.94 -7.38
CA GLU A 22 -1.17 3.03 -7.22
C GLU A 22 -0.50 2.97 -5.85
N LEU A 23 -1.27 2.83 -4.78
CA LEU A 23 -0.74 2.76 -3.41
C LEU A 23 0.20 1.56 -3.22
N GLY A 24 -0.16 0.40 -3.78
CA GLY A 24 0.68 -0.79 -3.74
C GLY A 24 1.96 -0.66 -4.57
N VAL A 25 1.88 -0.02 -5.76
CA VAL A 25 3.02 0.24 -6.62
C VAL A 25 4.01 1.19 -5.94
N GLU A 26 3.51 2.26 -5.33
CA GLU A 26 4.33 3.19 -4.55
C GLU A 26 4.97 2.50 -3.36
N LEU A 27 4.23 1.68 -2.60
CA LEU A 27 4.81 0.89 -1.50
C LEU A 27 6.02 0.07 -1.96
N LEU A 28 5.91 -0.64 -3.09
CA LEU A 28 7.01 -1.48 -3.62
C LEU A 28 8.21 -0.68 -4.11
N ALA A 29 7.98 0.48 -4.75
CA ALA A 29 9.03 1.35 -5.25
C ALA A 29 9.93 1.91 -4.15
N HIS A 30 9.38 1.99 -2.94
CA HIS A 30 9.95 2.66 -1.78
C HIS A 30 10.60 1.72 -0.75
N LEU A 31 10.63 0.41 -1.02
CA LEU A 31 11.20 -0.58 -0.10
C LEU A 31 12.73 -0.49 -0.05
N GLU A 32 13.28 -0.47 1.16
CA GLU A 32 14.71 -0.23 1.39
C GLU A 32 15.61 -1.45 1.06
N HIS A 33 15.06 -2.66 1.03
CA HIS A 33 15.83 -3.89 0.79
C HIS A 33 16.07 -4.16 -0.70
N GLY A 34 17.32 -4.45 -1.06
CA GLY A 34 17.75 -4.69 -2.44
C GLY A 34 17.15 -5.92 -3.12
N GLU A 35 16.64 -6.89 -2.35
CA GLU A 35 15.95 -8.09 -2.86
C GLU A 35 14.91 -8.59 -1.85
N LEU A 36 13.73 -8.97 -2.33
CA LEU A 36 12.65 -9.57 -1.55
C LEU A 36 12.15 -10.83 -2.25
N SER A 37 11.74 -11.86 -1.51
CA SER A 37 10.98 -12.93 -2.16
C SER A 37 9.64 -12.40 -2.67
N VAL A 38 9.06 -13.04 -3.68
CA VAL A 38 7.69 -12.70 -4.13
C VAL A 38 6.69 -12.83 -2.97
N ALA A 39 6.90 -13.78 -2.06
CA ALA A 39 6.07 -13.94 -0.87
C ALA A 39 6.16 -12.71 0.05
N ASP A 40 7.38 -12.26 0.36
CA ASP A 40 7.58 -11.07 1.21
C ASP A 40 7.04 -9.77 0.58
N ALA A 41 7.04 -9.69 -0.75
CA ALA A 41 6.40 -8.60 -1.47
C ALA A 41 4.87 -8.66 -1.34
N LEU A 42 4.27 -9.85 -1.49
CA LEU A 42 2.83 -10.05 -1.31
C LEU A 42 2.37 -9.75 0.13
N ASP A 43 3.12 -10.20 1.14
CA ASP A 43 2.86 -9.92 2.56
C ASP A 43 2.78 -8.40 2.83
N ARG A 44 3.54 -7.60 2.10
CA ARG A 44 3.48 -6.13 2.19
C ARG A 44 2.27 -5.57 1.48
N ILE A 45 1.97 -6.07 0.28
CA ILE A 45 0.79 -5.67 -0.49
C ILE A 45 -0.50 -6.00 0.27
N GLU A 46 -0.53 -7.05 1.11
CA GLU A 46 -1.67 -7.37 1.96
C GLU A 46 -2.07 -6.24 2.91
N THR A 47 -1.16 -5.32 3.23
CA THR A 47 -1.52 -4.11 3.99
C THR A 47 -2.37 -3.14 3.18
N VAL A 48 -2.30 -3.18 1.85
CA VAL A 48 -3.09 -2.35 0.92
C VAL A 48 -4.35 -3.10 0.49
N THR A 49 -4.24 -4.38 0.15
CA THR A 49 -5.34 -5.18 -0.38
C THR A 49 -5.14 -6.68 -0.19
N THR A 50 -6.23 -7.38 0.13
CA THR A 50 -6.29 -8.84 0.19
C THR A 50 -6.87 -9.46 -1.09
N ASN A 51 -7.24 -8.66 -2.10
CA ASN A 51 -7.78 -9.17 -3.37
C ASN A 51 -6.65 -9.70 -4.27
N PRO A 52 -6.60 -11.01 -4.59
CA PRO A 52 -5.52 -11.59 -5.39
C PRO A 52 -5.42 -11.07 -6.83
N GLN A 53 -6.51 -10.52 -7.39
CA GLN A 53 -6.46 -9.88 -8.71
C GLN A 53 -5.70 -8.55 -8.64
N VAL A 54 -6.01 -7.73 -7.62
CA VAL A 54 -5.35 -6.43 -7.40
C VAL A 54 -3.88 -6.62 -7.01
N GLN A 55 -3.56 -7.63 -6.19
CA GLN A 55 -2.17 -7.96 -5.84
C GLN A 55 -1.32 -8.28 -7.08
N ARG A 56 -1.86 -9.05 -8.04
CA ARG A 56 -1.19 -9.33 -9.31
C ARG A 56 -1.03 -8.07 -10.16
N GLU A 57 -2.08 -7.27 -10.25
CA GLU A 57 -2.06 -6.02 -10.99
C GLU A 57 -1.01 -5.03 -10.44
N ILE A 58 -0.85 -4.94 -9.12
CA ILE A 58 0.20 -4.15 -8.46
C ILE A 58 1.59 -4.60 -8.92
N LEU A 59 1.88 -5.90 -8.83
CA LEU A 59 3.18 -6.45 -9.23
C LEU A 59 3.45 -6.24 -10.72
N ASP A 60 2.47 -6.52 -11.57
CA ASP A 60 2.59 -6.38 -13.02
C ASP A 60 2.78 -4.91 -13.40
N THR A 61 2.06 -3.98 -12.76
CA THR A 61 2.18 -2.54 -12.96
C THR A 61 3.54 -2.01 -12.51
N ALA A 62 4.03 -2.45 -11.34
CA ALA A 62 5.33 -2.05 -10.83
C ALA A 62 6.48 -2.52 -11.74
N VAL A 63 6.39 -3.74 -12.28
CA VAL A 63 7.34 -4.25 -13.29
C VAL A 63 7.23 -3.46 -14.60
N MET A 64 6.01 -3.23 -15.09
CA MET A 64 5.76 -2.50 -16.34
C MET A 64 6.32 -1.07 -16.28
N ARG A 65 6.23 -0.42 -15.12
CA ARG A 65 6.78 0.93 -14.86
C ARG A 65 8.29 0.93 -14.60
N GLY A 66 8.92 -0.24 -14.54
CA GLY A 66 10.36 -0.37 -14.28
C GLY A 66 10.79 0.00 -12.86
N LEU A 67 9.84 0.03 -11.91
CA LEU A 67 10.07 0.34 -10.49
C LEU A 67 10.64 -0.87 -9.74
N ILE A 68 10.28 -2.07 -10.19
CA ILE A 68 10.83 -3.33 -9.69
C ILE A 68 11.25 -4.23 -10.86
N GLU A 69 12.17 -5.14 -10.58
CA GLU A 69 12.46 -6.31 -11.41
C GLU A 69 11.93 -7.56 -10.72
N ARG A 70 11.39 -8.50 -11.49
CA ARG A 70 10.92 -9.77 -10.95
C ARG A 70 11.53 -10.92 -11.75
N GLU A 71 12.37 -11.71 -11.09
CA GLU A 71 13.08 -12.84 -11.71
C GLU A 71 13.32 -13.94 -10.68
N ASN A 72 13.23 -15.21 -11.07
CA ASN A 72 13.54 -16.37 -10.23
C ASN A 72 12.81 -16.41 -8.86
N GLY A 73 11.59 -15.88 -8.79
CA GLY A 73 10.81 -15.83 -7.55
C GLY A 73 11.23 -14.70 -6.59
N VAL A 74 12.07 -13.78 -7.05
CA VAL A 74 12.56 -12.63 -6.29
C VAL A 74 12.05 -11.34 -6.95
N VAL A 75 11.71 -10.36 -6.13
CA VAL A 75 11.37 -8.98 -6.48
C VAL A 75 12.53 -8.08 -6.04
N ARG A 76 13.07 -7.27 -6.94
CA ARG A 76 14.13 -6.31 -6.67
C ARG A 76 13.63 -4.89 -6.94
N PRO A 77 13.53 -4.02 -5.93
CA PRO A 77 13.31 -2.60 -6.16
C PRO A 77 14.47 -2.04 -6.98
N ARG A 78 14.16 -1.35 -8.08
CA ARG A 78 15.18 -0.65 -8.88
C ARG A 78 15.59 0.59 -8.08
N SER A 79 16.81 0.60 -7.55
CA SER A 79 17.37 1.64 -6.66
C SER A 79 17.48 3.07 -7.24
N GLN A 80 16.74 3.38 -8.31
CA GLN A 80 16.61 4.73 -8.88
C GLN A 80 15.25 5.41 -8.54
N GLY A 81 14.39 4.75 -7.76
CA GLY A 81 13.14 5.33 -7.22
C GLY A 81 13.35 5.85 -5.80
N SER A 82 12.78 7.02 -5.50
CA SER A 82 12.81 7.72 -4.21
C SER A 82 12.75 6.77 -3.02
N TYR A 83 13.70 6.88 -2.08
CA TYR A 83 13.55 6.22 -0.78
C TYR A 83 12.54 6.99 0.06
N VAL A 84 11.67 6.30 0.79
CA VAL A 84 10.85 6.96 1.82
C VAL A 84 11.82 7.48 2.87
N ASN A 85 11.95 8.79 2.95
CA ASN A 85 12.61 9.42 4.08
C ASN A 85 11.63 9.30 5.24
N PHE A 86 11.84 8.31 6.09
CA PHE A 86 10.99 8.00 7.23
C PHE A 86 10.74 9.20 8.17
N ASP A 87 11.65 10.18 8.18
CA ASP A 87 11.49 11.45 8.90
C ASP A 87 10.59 12.47 8.18
N SER A 88 10.45 12.39 6.86
CA SER A 88 9.70 13.36 6.03
C SER A 88 8.33 12.85 5.58
N ASP A 89 8.22 11.54 5.33
CA ASP A 89 7.08 10.94 4.63
C ASP A 89 6.14 10.17 5.57
N VAL A 90 6.42 10.17 6.88
CA VAL A 90 5.60 9.49 7.90
C VAL A 90 5.00 10.51 8.85
N ALA A 91 3.69 10.72 8.75
CA ALA A 91 2.94 11.51 9.71
C ALA A 91 2.65 10.68 10.98
N VAL A 92 2.89 11.26 12.15
CA VAL A 92 2.62 10.63 13.45
C VAL A 92 1.46 11.34 14.12
N ARG A 93 0.46 10.58 14.58
CA ARG A 93 -0.71 11.11 15.29
C ARG A 93 -1.00 10.29 16.54
N GLU A 94 -1.41 10.97 17.60
CA GLU A 94 -1.89 10.33 18.84
C GLU A 94 -3.41 10.13 18.80
N GLY A 95 -3.88 9.02 19.38
CA GLY A 95 -5.30 8.63 19.39
C GLY A 95 -5.47 7.12 19.49
N ASP A 96 -6.73 6.66 19.57
CA ASP A 96 -7.05 5.24 19.60
C ASP A 96 -7.12 4.67 18.18
N PHE A 97 -6.12 3.88 17.79
CA PHE A 97 -6.03 3.27 16.47
C PHE A 97 -5.90 1.74 16.57
N SER A 98 -6.20 1.04 15.47
CA SER A 98 -5.87 -0.37 15.28
C SER A 98 -4.82 -0.48 14.17
N CYS A 99 -3.68 -1.09 14.49
CA CYS A 99 -2.57 -1.26 13.55
C CYS A 99 -3.04 -2.06 12.32
N GLN A 100 -2.95 -1.48 11.13
CA GLN A 100 -3.44 -2.09 9.88
C GLN A 100 -2.73 -3.40 9.53
N ARG A 101 -1.49 -3.60 9.99
CA ARG A 101 -0.73 -4.83 9.74
C ARG A 101 -1.07 -5.99 10.68
N CYS A 102 -1.23 -5.72 11.98
CA CYS A 102 -1.36 -6.78 13.00
C CYS A 102 -2.62 -6.72 13.85
N GLY A 103 -3.47 -5.70 13.66
CA GLY A 103 -4.71 -5.48 14.40
C GLY A 103 -4.55 -4.98 15.85
N ALA A 104 -3.33 -4.87 16.36
CA ALA A 104 -3.09 -4.42 17.74
C ALA A 104 -3.62 -3.00 17.98
N ALA A 105 -4.25 -2.77 19.13
CA ALA A 105 -4.63 -1.43 19.57
C ALA A 105 -3.37 -0.60 19.89
N ILE A 106 -3.30 0.62 19.35
CA ILE A 106 -2.16 1.53 19.50
C ILE A 106 -2.67 2.93 19.83
N SER A 107 -1.97 3.61 20.74
CA SER A 107 -2.23 5.01 21.12
C SER A 107 -1.54 6.03 20.19
N THR A 108 -0.64 5.54 19.34
CA THR A 108 0.17 6.35 18.42
C THR A 108 0.19 5.68 17.06
N GLY A 109 -0.46 6.30 16.08
CA GLY A 109 -0.53 5.84 14.69
C GLY A 109 0.54 6.50 13.83
N HIS A 110 1.24 5.70 13.03
CA HIS A 110 2.17 6.15 12.00
C HIS A 110 1.52 5.96 10.63
N PHE A 111 1.59 6.99 9.80
CA PHE A 111 0.90 7.07 8.52
C PHE A 111 1.88 7.48 7.42
N VAL A 112 2.12 6.59 6.46
CA VAL A 112 2.99 6.90 5.31
C VAL A 112 2.20 7.72 4.31
N GLN A 113 2.77 8.85 3.88
CA GLN A 113 2.22 9.69 2.83
C GLN A 113 2.79 9.25 1.49
N PHE A 114 1.91 8.79 0.61
CA PHE A 114 2.18 8.48 -0.79
C PHE A 114 1.40 9.46 -1.67
N ASP A 115 1.83 9.66 -2.92
CA ASP A 115 1.12 10.54 -3.86
C ASP A 115 -0.29 9.98 -4.17
N GLY A 116 -0.41 8.65 -4.24
CA GLY A 116 -1.67 7.92 -4.37
C GLY A 116 -2.51 7.83 -3.08
N GLY A 117 -2.01 8.33 -1.94
CA GLY A 117 -2.76 8.45 -0.69
C GLY A 117 -2.00 8.04 0.56
N GLU A 118 -2.71 7.98 1.69
CA GLU A 118 -2.08 7.62 2.97
C GLU A 118 -2.08 6.09 3.19
N LEU A 119 -1.07 5.53 3.86
CA LEU A 119 -1.04 4.13 4.31
C LEU A 119 -0.84 4.06 5.82
N GLY A 120 -1.73 3.36 6.53
CA GLY A 120 -1.74 3.26 7.99
C GLY A 120 -3.15 3.41 8.57
N PRO A 121 -3.28 3.32 9.90
CA PRO A 121 -2.24 3.52 10.91
C PRO A 121 -1.38 2.28 11.21
N PHE A 122 -0.11 2.50 11.53
CA PHE A 122 0.81 1.46 12.02
C PHE A 122 1.42 1.81 13.39
N GLY A 123 1.71 0.78 14.19
CA GLY A 123 2.56 0.92 15.37
C GLY A 123 4.05 1.06 14.98
N SER A 124 4.87 1.62 15.87
CA SER A 124 6.28 1.98 15.60
C SER A 124 7.15 0.81 15.07
N THR A 125 6.93 -0.41 15.56
CA THR A 125 7.63 -1.60 15.04
C THR A 125 7.05 -2.09 13.71
N CYS A 126 5.73 -2.00 13.53
CA CYS A 126 5.09 -2.50 12.31
C CYS A 126 5.45 -1.65 11.10
N ILE A 127 5.53 -0.32 11.26
CA ILE A 127 5.90 0.56 10.15
C ILE A 127 7.31 0.28 9.63
N ARG A 128 8.28 0.00 10.51
CA ARG A 128 9.65 -0.37 10.11
C ARG A 128 9.66 -1.66 9.29
N LYS A 129 8.88 -2.66 9.69
CA LYS A 129 8.76 -3.93 8.95
C LYS A 129 8.10 -3.75 7.58
N VAL A 130 7.04 -2.94 7.50
CA VAL A 130 6.34 -2.65 6.24
C VAL A 130 7.29 -1.98 5.25
N LEU A 131 8.04 -0.97 5.70
CA LEU A 131 8.99 -0.23 4.86
C LEU A 131 10.32 -0.98 4.62
N GLY A 132 10.51 -2.15 5.22
CA GLY A 132 11.72 -2.95 5.03
C GLY A 132 12.95 -2.39 5.75
N ARG A 133 12.79 -2.00 7.03
CA ARG A 133 13.87 -1.58 7.94
C ARG A 133 14.23 -2.63 9.00
N GLU A 134 13.39 -3.64 9.18
CA GLU A 134 13.53 -4.78 10.10
C GLU A 134 12.87 -6.02 9.49
#